data_AF-A0A0E3SRW7-F1
#
_entry.id   AF-A0A0E3SRW7-F1
#
_cell.length_a   1.000
_cell.length_b   1.000
_cell.length_c   1.000
_cell.angle_alpha   90.00
_cell.angle_beta   90.00
_cell.angle_gamma   90.00
#
_symmetry.space_group_name_H-M   'P 1'
#
loop_
_entity.id
_entity.type
_entity.pdbx_description
1 polymer ?
#
loop_
_entity_poly.entity_id
_entity_poly.type
_entity_poly.pdbx_seq_one_letter_code
_entity_poly.pdbx_strand_id
1 'polypeptide(L)'
;MVGSAQEHPTIADGLMSELGEIPLDSGVNVVGVSYYENIDAIVIGLEKKTYTDNDHLRNSMIASIYEIMPVILTHPDELSGKKIVFTGSSISLNAKGSRTMMKIFHTEIGFDLAREIAWSDFDDEESREHLMDDCFEYVWWHSRVKEY
;
A
#
# COMPACT_ATOMS: atom_id res chain seq x y z
N MET A 1 -18.52 -7.33 -38.34
CA MET A 1 -18.03 -8.08 -37.17
C MET A 1 -17.21 -7.11 -36.36
N VAL A 2 -17.73 -6.63 -35.23
CA VAL A 2 -16.95 -5.79 -34.31
C VAL A 2 -16.13 -6.77 -33.50
N GLY A 3 -14.84 -6.84 -33.77
CA GLY A 3 -13.91 -7.65 -32.99
C GLY A 3 -13.86 -7.07 -31.59
N SER A 4 -14.25 -7.86 -30.59
CA SER A 4 -13.98 -7.58 -29.19
C SER A 4 -12.45 -7.45 -29.07
N ALA A 5 -11.95 -6.24 -28.82
CA ALA A 5 -10.58 -6.10 -28.37
C ALA A 5 -10.50 -6.83 -27.02
N GLN A 6 -9.84 -7.97 -27.01
CA GLN A 6 -9.51 -8.67 -25.78
C GLN A 6 -8.43 -7.81 -25.12
N GLU A 7 -8.85 -6.91 -24.22
CA GLU A 7 -7.92 -6.12 -23.43
C GLU A 7 -7.03 -7.11 -22.66
N HIS A 8 -5.74 -7.13 -23.01
CA HIS A 8 -4.79 -7.94 -22.27
C HIS A 8 -4.72 -7.39 -20.83
N PRO A 9 -4.83 -8.25 -19.80
CA PRO A 9 -4.76 -7.80 -18.42
C PRO A 9 -3.44 -7.08 -18.17
N THR A 10 -3.52 -5.92 -17.53
CA THR A 10 -2.35 -5.11 -17.18
C THR A 10 -1.64 -5.69 -15.96
N ILE A 11 -0.40 -5.28 -15.72
CA ILE A 11 0.30 -5.62 -14.46
C ILE A 11 -0.50 -5.18 -13.23
N ALA A 12 -1.24 -4.08 -13.32
CA ALA A 12 -2.10 -3.61 -12.24
C ALA A 12 -3.28 -4.57 -11.97
N ASP A 13 -3.88 -5.15 -13.02
CA ASP A 13 -4.96 -6.13 -12.88
C ASP A 13 -4.47 -7.43 -12.26
N GLY A 14 -3.28 -7.90 -12.68
CA GLY A 14 -2.62 -9.08 -12.12
C GLY A 14 -2.32 -8.89 -10.64
N LEU A 15 -1.61 -7.81 -10.30
CA LEU A 15 -1.30 -7.47 -8.91
C LEU A 15 -2.54 -7.25 -8.06
N MET A 16 -3.60 -6.61 -8.57
CA MET A 16 -4.84 -6.45 -7.81
C MET A 16 -5.46 -7.81 -7.45
N SER A 17 -5.42 -8.77 -8.37
CA SER A 17 -5.92 -10.12 -8.13
C SER A 17 -5.07 -10.83 -7.07
N GLU A 18 -3.75 -10.83 -7.23
CA GLU A 18 -2.83 -11.52 -6.32
C GLU A 18 -2.86 -10.92 -4.91
N LEU A 19 -2.77 -9.59 -4.81
CA LEU A 19 -2.77 -8.89 -3.53
C LEU A 19 -4.13 -8.94 -2.83
N GLY A 20 -5.22 -9.05 -3.59
CA GLY A 20 -6.58 -9.18 -3.05
C GLY A 20 -6.86 -10.54 -2.40
N GLU A 21 -6.07 -11.57 -2.70
CA GLU A 21 -6.19 -12.91 -2.13
C GLU A 21 -5.38 -13.09 -0.82
N ILE A 22 -4.50 -12.13 -0.50
CA ILE A 22 -3.64 -12.21 0.70
C ILE A 22 -4.47 -11.80 1.93
N PRO A 23 -4.68 -12.71 2.90
CA PRO A 23 -5.23 -12.32 4.20
C PRO A 23 -4.16 -11.52 4.95
N LEU A 24 -4.42 -10.23 5.18
CA LEU A 24 -3.49 -9.36 5.89
C LEU A 24 -3.79 -9.37 7.40
N ASP A 25 -2.83 -9.84 8.19
CA ASP A 25 -2.91 -9.92 9.66
C ASP A 25 -3.03 -8.52 10.29
N SER A 26 -2.51 -7.49 9.60
CA SER A 26 -2.68 -6.08 9.96
C SER A 26 -4.12 -5.57 9.92
N GLY A 27 -5.07 -6.33 9.35
CA GLY A 27 -6.47 -5.91 9.18
C GLY A 27 -6.65 -4.72 8.22
N VAL A 28 -5.63 -4.46 7.41
CA VAL A 28 -5.67 -3.57 6.26
C VAL A 28 -6.22 -4.34 5.06
N ASN A 29 -6.85 -3.66 4.12
CA ASN A 29 -7.28 -4.25 2.85
C ASN A 29 -6.62 -3.51 1.69
N VAL A 30 -6.21 -4.25 0.66
CA VAL A 30 -5.87 -3.65 -0.63
C VAL A 30 -7.18 -3.28 -1.34
N VAL A 31 -7.34 -2.00 -1.64
CA VAL A 31 -8.57 -1.44 -2.22
C VAL A 31 -8.42 -1.02 -3.68
N GLY A 32 -7.20 -1.02 -4.20
CA GLY A 32 -6.94 -0.76 -5.61
C GLY A 32 -5.46 -0.87 -5.95
N VAL A 33 -5.18 -1.19 -7.20
CA VAL A 33 -3.84 -1.12 -7.79
C VAL A 33 -3.98 -0.39 -9.13
N SER A 34 -3.08 0.54 -9.42
CA SER A 34 -3.13 1.33 -10.65
C SER A 34 -1.73 1.69 -11.12
N TYR A 35 -1.49 1.54 -12.42
CA TYR A 35 -0.24 1.95 -13.03
C TYR A 35 -0.36 3.36 -13.61
N TYR A 36 0.62 4.21 -13.31
CA TYR A 36 0.69 5.59 -13.77
C TYR A 36 1.96 5.80 -14.61
N GLU A 37 1.79 5.81 -15.93
CA GLU A 37 2.89 6.02 -16.90
C GLU A 37 3.63 7.35 -16.72
N ASN A 38 2.93 8.41 -16.31
CA ASN A 38 3.51 9.74 -16.19
C ASN A 38 4.51 9.89 -15.04
N ILE A 39 4.50 8.96 -14.07
CA ILE A 39 5.42 8.94 -12.92
C ILE A 39 6.15 7.60 -12.82
N ASP A 40 6.04 6.74 -13.83
CA ASP A 40 6.56 5.37 -13.87
C ASP A 40 6.35 4.62 -12.55
N ALA A 41 5.10 4.64 -12.05
CA ALA A 41 4.79 4.09 -10.74
C ALA A 41 3.58 3.15 -10.74
N ILE A 42 3.70 2.08 -9.96
CA ILE A 42 2.56 1.28 -9.51
C ILE A 42 2.07 1.85 -8.18
N VAL A 43 0.80 2.25 -8.13
CA VAL A 43 0.17 2.81 -6.93
C VAL A 43 -0.76 1.76 -6.32
N ILE A 44 -0.54 1.47 -5.04
CA ILE A 44 -1.29 0.48 -4.27
C ILE A 44 -2.07 1.23 -3.20
N GLY A 45 -3.40 1.07 -3.24
CA GLY A 45 -4.34 1.63 -2.29
C GLY A 45 -4.59 0.67 -1.13
N LEU A 46 -4.43 1.18 0.09
CA LEU A 46 -4.62 0.46 1.35
C LEU A 46 -5.76 1.12 2.15
N GLU A 47 -6.60 0.32 2.79
CA GLU A 47 -7.67 0.80 3.66
C GLU A 47 -7.72 0.03 4.98
N LYS A 48 -7.67 0.76 6.10
CA LYS A 48 -7.99 0.23 7.42
C LYS A 48 -9.30 0.84 7.92
N LYS A 49 -10.30 -0.02 8.14
CA LYS A 49 -11.66 0.40 8.54
C LYS A 49 -11.74 0.78 10.02
N THR A 50 -10.98 0.10 10.88
CA THR A 50 -11.03 0.28 12.32
C THR A 50 -9.64 0.28 12.93
N TYR A 51 -9.37 1.24 13.80
CA TYR A 51 -8.12 1.40 14.54
C TYR A 51 -8.42 2.03 15.91
N THR A 52 -7.53 1.81 16.88
CA THR A 52 -7.67 2.32 18.26
C THR A 52 -7.15 3.74 18.39
N ASP A 53 -6.03 4.00 17.73
CA ASP A 53 -5.28 5.25 17.80
C ASP A 53 -4.42 5.42 16.53
N ASN A 54 -3.69 6.52 16.47
CA ASN A 54 -2.90 6.88 15.30
C ASN A 54 -1.73 5.93 15.06
N ASP A 55 -1.13 5.43 16.13
CA ASP A 55 0.06 4.60 16.08
C ASP A 55 -0.32 3.20 15.61
N HIS A 56 -1.41 2.64 16.13
CA HIS A 56 -1.99 1.40 15.62
C HIS A 56 -2.36 1.50 14.13
N LEU A 57 -2.96 2.61 13.69
CA LEU A 57 -3.22 2.81 12.25
C LEU A 57 -1.93 2.82 11.44
N ARG A 58 -0.91 3.55 11.92
CA ARG A 58 0.41 3.63 11.28
C ARG A 58 1.06 2.25 11.17
N ASN A 59 1.16 1.54 12.29
CA ASN A 59 1.83 0.25 12.39
C ASN A 59 1.11 -0.81 11.56
N SER A 60 -0.22 -0.74 11.46
CA SER A 60 -0.98 -1.62 10.57
C SER A 60 -0.71 -1.35 9.09
N MET A 61 -0.67 -0.08 8.67
CA MET A 61 -0.38 0.25 7.27
C MET A 61 1.03 -0.19 6.89
N ILE A 62 2.00 0.02 7.77
CA ILE A 62 3.38 -0.42 7.57
C ILE A 62 3.44 -1.94 7.49
N ALA A 63 2.87 -2.66 8.46
CA ALA A 63 2.84 -4.11 8.48
C ALA A 63 2.24 -4.67 7.17
N SER A 64 1.15 -4.08 6.68
CA SER A 64 0.55 -4.52 5.41
C SER A 64 1.49 -4.41 4.21
N ILE A 65 2.42 -3.42 4.20
CA ILE A 65 3.43 -3.32 3.13
C ILE A 65 4.38 -4.53 3.19
N TYR A 66 4.85 -4.92 4.38
CA TYR A 66 5.69 -6.10 4.54
C TYR A 66 5.01 -7.38 4.07
N GLU A 67 3.71 -7.50 4.35
CA GLU A 67 2.93 -8.67 3.99
C GLU A 67 2.74 -8.79 2.46
N ILE A 68 2.60 -7.66 1.74
CA ILE A 68 2.37 -7.67 0.28
C ILE A 68 3.64 -7.55 -0.56
N MET A 69 4.73 -7.00 -0.01
CA MET A 69 5.97 -6.75 -0.76
C MET A 69 6.56 -8.03 -1.40
N PRO A 70 6.61 -9.20 -0.73
CA PRO A 70 7.11 -10.42 -1.34
C PRO A 70 6.41 -10.79 -2.66
N VAL A 71 5.10 -10.52 -2.76
CA VAL A 71 4.32 -10.76 -3.97
C VAL A 71 4.65 -9.71 -5.04
N ILE A 72 4.75 -8.43 -4.68
CA ILE A 72 5.13 -7.39 -5.65
C ILE A 72 6.49 -7.71 -6.29
N LEU A 73 7.44 -8.19 -5.49
CA LEU A 73 8.80 -8.51 -5.93
C LEU A 73 8.89 -9.73 -6.87
N THR A 74 7.82 -10.51 -7.06
CA THR A 74 7.79 -11.60 -8.06
C THR A 74 7.58 -11.12 -9.49
N HIS A 75 7.40 -9.80 -9.71
CA HIS A 75 7.15 -9.20 -11.04
C HIS A 75 8.31 -8.29 -11.52
N PRO A 76 9.55 -8.79 -11.58
CA PRO A 76 10.71 -7.95 -11.90
C PRO A 76 10.74 -7.47 -13.36
N ASP A 77 10.18 -8.24 -14.29
CA ASP A 77 10.20 -7.91 -15.72
C ASP A 77 9.31 -6.69 -16.02
N GLU A 78 8.23 -6.52 -15.24
CA GLU A 78 7.27 -5.44 -15.40
C GLU A 78 7.58 -4.20 -14.53
N LEU A 79 8.27 -4.38 -13.40
CA LEU A 79 8.45 -3.35 -12.38
C LEU A 79 9.88 -2.83 -12.20
N SER A 80 10.91 -3.47 -12.78
CA SER A 80 12.28 -2.94 -12.69
C SER A 80 12.38 -1.54 -13.29
N GLY A 81 13.14 -0.66 -12.62
CA GLY A 81 13.23 0.77 -12.93
C GLY A 81 12.02 1.61 -12.54
N LYS A 82 10.97 1.02 -11.95
CA LYS A 82 9.72 1.73 -11.58
C LYS A 82 9.62 2.01 -10.08
N LYS A 83 8.70 2.90 -9.71
CA LYS A 83 8.37 3.20 -8.32
C LYS A 83 7.16 2.40 -7.83
N ILE A 84 7.23 1.96 -6.58
CA ILE A 84 6.10 1.38 -5.85
C ILE A 84 5.62 2.46 -4.88
N VAL A 85 4.38 2.89 -5.05
CA VAL A 85 3.75 3.92 -4.23
C VAL A 85 2.63 3.30 -3.43
N PHE A 86 2.67 3.47 -2.11
CA PHE A 86 1.58 3.07 -1.24
C PHE A 86 0.78 4.29 -0.80
N THR A 87 -0.53 4.19 -0.93
CA THR A 87 -1.47 5.19 -0.40
C THR A 87 -2.40 4.49 0.57
N GLY A 88 -2.46 4.93 1.81
CA GLY A 88 -3.33 4.35 2.82
C GLY A 88 -4.41 5.33 3.22
N SER A 89 -5.61 4.83 3.44
CA SER A 89 -6.72 5.64 3.95
C SER A 89 -7.40 4.98 5.14
N SER A 90 -8.03 5.81 5.97
CA SER A 90 -8.96 5.33 6.97
C SER A 90 -10.30 6.05 6.86
N ILE A 91 -11.38 5.29 7.00
CA ILE A 91 -12.74 5.81 6.93
C ILE A 91 -13.30 5.84 8.35
N SER A 92 -13.69 7.01 8.83
CA SER A 92 -14.59 7.10 10.00
C SER A 92 -16.03 7.21 9.50
N LEU A 93 -16.89 6.37 10.08
CA LEU A 93 -18.34 6.55 9.98
C LEU A 93 -18.76 7.53 11.06
N ASN A 94 -19.39 8.64 10.68
CA ASN A 94 -20.06 9.48 11.66
C ASN A 94 -21.39 8.83 12.09
N ALA A 95 -22.00 9.32 13.18
CA ALA A 95 -23.26 8.81 13.72
C ALA A 95 -24.45 8.85 12.73
N LYS A 96 -24.30 9.52 11.58
CA LYS A 96 -25.30 9.60 10.51
C LYS A 96 -24.97 8.67 9.33
N GLY A 97 -23.97 7.80 9.46
CA GLY A 97 -23.55 6.84 8.43
C GLY A 97 -22.77 7.45 7.26
N SER A 98 -22.41 8.74 7.32
CA SER A 98 -21.58 9.36 6.29
C SER A 98 -20.11 9.00 6.53
N ARG A 99 -19.48 8.52 5.45
CA ARG A 99 -18.07 8.16 5.40
C ARG A 99 -17.24 9.43 5.24
N THR A 100 -16.34 9.70 6.17
CA THR A 100 -15.34 10.75 6.03
C THR A 100 -13.98 10.10 5.95
N MET A 101 -13.23 10.38 4.89
CA MET A 101 -11.82 10.00 4.80
C MET A 101 -11.04 10.82 5.83
N MET A 102 -10.44 10.13 6.79
CA MET A 102 -9.88 10.78 7.98
C MET A 102 -8.38 11.03 7.84
N LYS A 103 -7.67 10.13 7.15
CA LYS A 103 -6.20 10.12 7.11
C LYS A 103 -5.71 9.55 5.81
N ILE A 104 -4.62 10.12 5.31
CA ILE A 104 -3.90 9.68 4.13
C ILE A 104 -2.48 9.33 4.61
N PHE A 105 -2.11 8.07 4.41
CA PHE A 105 -0.74 7.57 4.45
C PHE A 105 -0.22 7.60 3.01
N HIS A 106 1.01 8.05 2.83
CA HIS A 106 1.66 7.99 1.53
C HIS A 106 3.13 7.70 1.73
N THR A 107 3.65 6.75 0.96
CA THR A 107 5.07 6.43 0.90
C THR A 107 5.44 5.86 -0.46
N GLU A 108 6.71 5.95 -0.84
CA GLU A 108 7.23 5.39 -2.08
C GLU A 108 8.61 4.76 -1.90
N ILE A 109 8.88 3.74 -2.71
CA ILE A 109 10.17 3.06 -2.81
C ILE A 109 10.42 2.64 -4.27
N GLY A 110 11.67 2.77 -4.75
CA GLY A 110 12.06 2.21 -6.04
C GLY A 110 12.05 0.68 -6.02
N PHE A 111 11.54 0.04 -7.06
CA PHE A 111 11.44 -1.42 -7.12
C PHE A 111 12.79 -2.12 -6.97
N ASP A 112 13.83 -1.62 -7.64
CA ASP A 112 15.16 -2.22 -7.58
C ASP A 112 15.78 -2.10 -6.17
N LEU A 113 15.57 -0.97 -5.48
CA LEU A 113 15.95 -0.80 -4.07
C LEU A 113 15.15 -1.75 -3.16
N ALA A 114 13.84 -1.89 -3.40
CA ALA A 114 13.00 -2.81 -2.64
C ALA A 114 13.52 -4.26 -2.75
N ARG A 115 14.13 -4.67 -3.87
CA ARG A 115 14.72 -6.02 -3.99
C ARG A 115 15.99 -6.24 -3.17
N GLU A 116 16.68 -5.17 -2.80
CA GLU A 116 17.90 -5.23 -1.98
C GLU A 116 17.60 -5.33 -0.49
N ILE A 117 16.37 -5.01 -0.09
CA ILE A 117 15.91 -5.08 1.30
C ILE A 117 15.55 -6.53 1.67
N ALA A 118 16.10 -7.01 2.77
CA ALA A 118 15.74 -8.28 3.37
C ALA A 118 14.41 -8.16 4.14
N TRP A 119 13.28 -8.09 3.43
CA TRP A 119 11.94 -7.89 4.03
C TRP A 119 11.56 -8.94 5.09
N SER A 120 12.18 -10.13 5.03
CA SER A 120 12.04 -11.18 6.04
C SER A 120 12.61 -10.81 7.41
N ASP A 121 13.54 -9.86 7.46
CA ASP A 121 14.27 -9.48 8.67
C ASP A 121 13.49 -8.45 9.52
N PHE A 122 12.28 -8.09 9.07
CA PHE A 122 11.40 -7.10 9.69
C PHE A 122 10.13 -7.77 10.26
N ASP A 123 10.33 -8.79 11.08
CA ASP A 123 9.27 -9.61 11.65
C ASP A 123 8.66 -9.04 12.94
N ASP A 124 9.30 -8.04 13.56
CA ASP A 124 8.84 -7.36 14.77
C ASP A 124 8.54 -5.85 14.57
N GLU A 125 7.99 -5.19 15.58
CA GLU A 125 7.57 -3.79 15.50
C GLU A 125 8.76 -2.81 15.45
N GLU A 126 9.85 -3.11 16.17
CA GLU A 126 11.04 -2.26 16.32
C GLU A 126 11.90 -2.23 15.04
N SER A 127 12.03 -3.36 14.38
CA SER A 127 12.68 -3.47 13.07
C SER A 127 11.90 -2.69 12.00
N ARG A 128 10.56 -2.77 12.02
CA ARG A 128 9.70 -2.08 11.04
C ARG A 128 9.74 -0.55 11.15
N GLU A 129 9.98 -0.01 12.35
CA GLU A 129 10.16 1.42 12.57
C GLU A 129 11.45 1.94 11.93
N HIS A 130 12.57 1.22 12.01
CA HIS A 130 13.85 1.64 11.42
C HIS A 130 13.79 1.81 9.89
N LEU A 131 13.06 0.95 9.19
CA LEU A 131 12.95 1.04 7.72
C LEU A 131 12.16 2.27 7.24
N MET A 132 11.25 2.79 8.08
CA MET A 132 10.53 4.03 7.76
C MET A 132 11.44 5.25 7.70
N ASP A 133 12.49 5.26 8.50
CA ASP A 133 13.43 6.37 8.59
C ASP A 133 14.56 6.25 7.55
N ASP A 134 14.92 5.02 7.17
CA ASP A 134 16.10 4.75 6.33
C ASP A 134 15.82 4.42 4.85
N CYS A 135 14.64 3.87 4.49
CA CYS A 135 14.41 3.33 3.13
C CYS A 135 13.24 3.91 2.36
N PHE A 136 12.27 4.55 3.03
CA PHE A 136 11.17 5.21 2.37
C PHE A 136 11.49 6.69 2.13
N GLU A 137 11.34 7.17 0.89
CA GLU A 137 11.73 8.55 0.53
C GLU A 137 10.91 9.61 1.29
N TYR A 138 9.66 9.29 1.67
CA TYR A 138 8.79 10.19 2.43
C TYR A 138 7.63 9.45 3.09
N VAL A 139 7.38 9.71 4.37
CA VAL A 139 6.20 9.19 5.08
C VAL A 139 5.28 10.36 5.39
N TRP A 140 4.23 10.56 4.59
CA TRP A 140 3.27 11.63 4.84
C TRP A 140 2.08 11.16 5.66
N TRP A 141 1.76 11.92 6.71
CA TRP A 141 0.54 11.74 7.51
C TRP A 141 -0.24 13.05 7.56
N HIS A 142 -1.45 13.09 7.01
CA HIS A 142 -2.34 14.23 7.26
C HIS A 142 -2.93 14.14 8.69
N SER A 143 -2.48 15.00 9.59
CA SER A 143 -3.01 15.14 10.95
C SER A 143 -4.34 15.91 10.97
N ARG A 144 -5.45 15.25 10.65
CA ARG A 144 -6.75 15.68 11.20
C ARG A 144 -7.20 14.66 12.23
N VAL A 145 -6.54 14.72 13.38
CA VAL A 145 -7.07 14.15 14.62
C VAL A 145 -8.30 14.99 14.95
N LYS A 146 -9.47 14.35 15.14
CA LYS A 146 -10.58 15.05 15.78
C LYS A 146 -10.08 15.47 17.16
N GLU A 147 -9.89 16.77 17.37
CA GLU A 147 -9.95 17.32 18.72
C GLU A 147 -11.37 17.03 19.24
N TYR A 148 -11.43 16.45 20.44
CA TYR A 148 -12.64 15.99 21.11
C TYR A 148 -13.67 17.10 21.31
#